data_AF-A0A1F8F894-F1
#
_entry.id   AF-A0A1F8F894-F1
#
_cell.length_a   1.000
_cell.length_b   1.000
_cell.length_c   1.000
_cell.angle_alpha   90.00
_cell.angle_beta   90.00
_cell.angle_gamma   90.00
#
_symmetry.space_group_name_H-M   'P 1'
#
loop_
_entity.id
_entity.type
_entity.pdbx_description
1 polymer ?
#
loop_
_entity_poly.entity_id
_entity_poly.type
_entity_poly.pdbx_seq_one_letter_code
_entity_poly.pdbx_strand_id
1 'polypeptide(L)'
;MTELKRLRKIEEFVLERLKAYGLNTVLQKFDIISEDRMLALIARRLPNNFSFWQTGRDYERFRTRFEHGFGHGILEVVFNLDPSRAFILNTVPFASKVLTVCHVYGHNHFFSNNAYFRHTRRNMLSSASAARERFLEYEKRFGINKVEEILNAAKAFEVNVDPDLGRLPETQEHMRKRLLVAIVEIPENDQTLKPLSKKMKKEQADLKEELESGKLVFAERDILLFILEN
;
A
#
# COMPACT_ATOMS: atom_id res chain seq x y z
N MET A 1 26.76 -9.18 -26.88
CA MET A 1 25.31 -9.36 -26.66
C MET A 1 24.83 -8.25 -25.72
N THR A 2 23.81 -7.47 -26.08
CA THR A 2 23.37 -6.31 -25.26
C THR A 2 22.75 -6.76 -23.93
N GLU A 3 22.76 -5.91 -22.90
CA GLU A 3 22.16 -6.20 -21.60
C GLU A 3 20.65 -6.52 -21.70
N LEU A 4 19.93 -5.84 -22.59
CA LEU A 4 18.51 -6.12 -22.87
C LEU A 4 18.29 -7.53 -23.40
N LYS A 5 19.14 -8.00 -24.34
CA LYS A 5 19.09 -9.40 -24.79
C LYS A 5 19.42 -10.35 -23.63
N ARG A 6 20.35 -9.94 -22.74
CA ARG A 6 20.63 -10.45 -21.39
C ARG A 6 19.34 -10.85 -20.65
N LEU A 7 18.58 -9.80 -20.33
CA LEU A 7 17.39 -9.86 -19.51
C LEU A 7 16.24 -10.61 -20.18
N ARG A 8 16.07 -10.50 -21.50
CA ARG A 8 15.04 -11.26 -22.22
C ARG A 8 15.23 -12.78 -22.08
N LYS A 9 16.47 -13.27 -22.20
CA LYS A 9 16.74 -14.70 -21.97
C LYS A 9 16.46 -15.12 -20.52
N ILE A 10 16.75 -14.23 -19.56
CA ILE A 10 16.43 -14.48 -18.16
C ILE A 10 14.91 -14.51 -17.95
N GLU A 11 14.17 -13.59 -18.55
CA GLU A 11 12.71 -13.58 -18.51
C GLU A 11 12.12 -14.86 -19.11
N GLU A 12 12.59 -15.31 -20.27
CA GLU A 12 12.20 -16.60 -20.87
C GLU A 12 12.45 -17.77 -19.89
N PHE A 13 13.63 -17.82 -19.29
CA PHE A 13 13.97 -18.81 -18.27
C PHE A 13 13.04 -18.74 -17.05
N VAL A 14 12.73 -17.54 -16.54
CA VAL A 14 11.81 -17.37 -15.41
C VAL A 14 10.41 -17.88 -15.79
N LEU A 15 9.91 -17.53 -16.97
CA LEU A 15 8.59 -17.98 -17.45
C LEU A 15 8.51 -19.51 -17.55
N GLU A 16 9.57 -20.18 -18.00
CA GLU A 16 9.64 -21.65 -17.99
C GLU A 16 9.55 -22.22 -16.57
N ARG A 17 10.26 -21.62 -15.61
CA ARG A 17 10.23 -22.04 -14.20
C ARG A 17 8.87 -21.79 -13.55
N LEU A 18 8.23 -20.66 -13.82
CA LEU A 18 6.88 -20.36 -13.32
C LEU A 18 5.89 -21.44 -13.77
N LYS A 19 5.94 -21.84 -15.05
CA LYS A 19 5.11 -22.93 -15.59
C LYS A 19 5.41 -24.26 -14.89
N ALA A 20 6.69 -24.60 -14.71
CA ALA A 20 7.09 -25.83 -14.04
C ALA A 20 6.62 -25.89 -12.58
N TYR A 21 6.56 -24.75 -11.89
CA TYR A 21 6.05 -24.64 -10.52
C TYR A 21 4.53 -24.41 -10.42
N GLY A 22 3.80 -24.33 -11.54
CA GLY A 22 2.36 -24.09 -11.54
C GLY A 22 1.96 -22.67 -11.11
N LEU A 23 2.86 -21.69 -11.21
CA LEU A 23 2.60 -20.30 -10.85
C LEU A 23 1.96 -19.55 -12.03
N ASN A 24 0.77 -18.98 -11.79
CA ASN A 24 0.02 -18.22 -12.80
C ASN A 24 0.28 -16.71 -12.68
N THR A 25 0.60 -16.05 -13.79
CA THR A 25 0.88 -14.61 -13.89
C THR A 25 0.17 -14.00 -15.10
N VAL A 26 -0.17 -12.70 -15.01
CA VAL A 26 -0.57 -11.93 -16.20
C VAL A 26 0.65 -11.50 -17.00
N LEU A 27 0.43 -11.05 -18.23
CA LEU A 27 1.49 -10.50 -19.06
C LEU A 27 2.24 -9.39 -18.30
N GLN A 28 3.56 -9.55 -18.17
CA GLN A 28 4.45 -8.59 -17.51
C GLN A 28 5.16 -7.74 -18.57
N LYS A 29 5.27 -6.44 -18.32
CA LYS A 29 6.10 -5.51 -19.08
C LYS A 29 7.15 -4.89 -18.16
N PHE A 30 8.38 -4.82 -18.64
CA PHE A 30 9.50 -4.19 -17.93
C PHE A 30 9.97 -2.95 -18.69
N ASP A 31 10.17 -1.86 -17.95
CA ASP A 31 10.78 -0.64 -18.45
C ASP A 31 12.07 -0.35 -17.67
N ILE A 32 13.18 -0.16 -18.37
CA ILE A 32 14.43 0.29 -17.75
C ILE A 32 14.46 1.82 -17.76
N ILE A 33 14.59 2.43 -16.59
CA ILE A 33 14.48 3.89 -16.42
C ILE A 33 15.66 4.47 -15.63
N SER A 34 15.83 5.80 -15.73
CA SER A 34 16.79 6.56 -14.93
C SER A 34 16.34 6.73 -13.49
N GLU A 35 17.27 7.11 -12.63
CA GLU A 35 17.06 7.41 -11.21
C GLU A 35 15.98 8.48 -11.01
N ASP A 36 16.08 9.63 -11.67
CA ASP A 36 15.09 10.71 -11.56
C ASP A 36 13.67 10.24 -11.89
N ARG A 37 13.51 9.40 -12.92
CA ARG A 37 12.20 8.86 -13.30
C ARG A 37 11.69 7.87 -12.26
N MET A 38 12.57 7.04 -11.70
CA MET A 38 12.21 6.09 -10.64
C MET A 38 11.72 6.85 -9.40
N LEU A 39 12.49 7.83 -8.95
CA LEU A 39 12.16 8.65 -7.78
C LEU A 39 10.85 9.42 -7.99
N ALA A 40 10.63 9.97 -9.19
CA ALA A 40 9.38 10.64 -9.54
C ALA A 40 8.18 9.68 -9.50
N LEU A 41 8.33 8.43 -9.97
CA LEU A 41 7.27 7.43 -9.90
C LEU A 41 6.94 7.05 -8.45
N ILE A 42 7.97 6.82 -7.62
CA ILE A 42 7.79 6.50 -6.19
C ILE A 42 7.07 7.65 -5.47
N ALA A 43 7.51 8.89 -5.69
CA ALA A 43 6.93 10.07 -5.06
C ALA A 43 5.47 10.31 -5.48
N ARG A 44 5.15 10.13 -6.78
CA ARG A 44 3.79 10.35 -7.30
C ARG A 44 2.84 9.17 -7.08
N ARG A 45 3.37 8.00 -6.69
CA ARG A 45 2.70 6.69 -6.53
C ARG A 45 2.09 6.09 -7.81
N LEU A 46 1.56 6.90 -8.73
CA LEU A 46 1.05 6.44 -10.02
C LEU A 46 1.60 7.31 -11.17
N PRO A 47 1.82 6.71 -12.36
CA PRO A 47 2.04 7.47 -13.59
C PRO A 47 0.84 8.39 -13.84
N ASN A 48 1.12 9.63 -14.28
CA ASN A 48 0.10 10.62 -14.63
C ASN A 48 -0.88 11.00 -13.50
N ASN A 49 -0.48 10.87 -12.23
CA ASN A 49 -1.29 11.34 -11.12
C ASN A 49 -1.49 12.88 -11.15
N PHE A 50 -2.43 13.42 -10.38
CA PHE A 50 -2.55 14.86 -10.18
C PHE A 50 -1.32 15.43 -9.45
N SER A 51 -1.11 16.73 -9.57
CA SER A 51 -0.01 17.41 -8.88
C SER A 51 -0.45 17.86 -7.49
N PHE A 52 0.43 17.73 -6.51
CA PHE A 52 0.16 18.12 -5.13
C PHE A 52 1.47 18.37 -4.40
N TRP A 53 1.58 19.43 -3.59
CA TRP A 53 2.83 19.82 -2.93
C TRP A 53 3.51 18.67 -2.16
N GLN A 54 2.75 17.77 -1.52
CA GLN A 54 3.33 16.64 -0.79
C GLN A 54 4.13 15.71 -1.71
N THR A 55 3.70 15.53 -2.97
CA THR A 55 4.45 14.70 -3.93
C THR A 55 5.80 15.34 -4.29
N GLY A 56 5.87 16.68 -4.34
CA GLY A 56 7.13 17.40 -4.52
C GLY A 56 8.04 17.29 -3.31
N ARG A 57 7.50 17.47 -2.09
CA ARG A 57 8.23 17.24 -0.83
C ARG A 57 8.78 15.82 -0.76
N ASP A 58 7.94 14.83 -1.06
CA ASP A 58 8.31 13.42 -0.98
C ASP A 58 9.38 13.08 -2.01
N TYR A 59 9.30 13.63 -3.22
CA TYR A 59 10.36 13.51 -4.23
C TYR A 59 11.71 14.02 -3.70
N GLU A 60 11.75 15.23 -3.15
CA GLU A 60 12.98 15.78 -2.58
C GLU A 60 13.52 14.92 -1.44
N ARG A 61 12.64 14.43 -0.56
CA ARG A 61 13.02 13.50 0.52
C ARG A 61 13.62 12.21 -0.02
N PHE A 62 13.03 11.62 -1.06
CA PHE A 62 13.56 10.39 -1.67
C PHE A 62 14.88 10.66 -2.40
N ARG A 63 14.98 11.77 -3.13
CA ARG A 63 16.21 12.20 -3.81
C ARG A 63 17.35 12.39 -2.82
N THR A 64 17.15 13.17 -1.75
CA THR A 64 18.17 13.37 -0.72
C THR A 64 18.60 12.05 -0.09
N ARG A 65 17.67 11.15 0.24
CA ARG A 65 18.01 9.82 0.77
C ARG A 65 18.88 9.03 -0.21
N PHE A 66 18.46 9.00 -1.48
CA PHE A 66 19.16 8.30 -2.54
C PHE A 66 20.58 8.85 -2.74
N GLU A 67 20.76 10.17 -2.77
CA GLU A 67 22.05 10.85 -2.88
C GLU A 67 23.00 10.53 -1.70
N HIS A 68 22.45 10.29 -0.51
CA HIS A 68 23.22 9.98 0.70
C HIS A 68 23.43 8.47 0.93
N GLY A 69 23.23 7.64 -0.09
CA GLY A 69 23.47 6.20 0.03
C GLY A 69 22.25 5.37 0.45
N PHE A 70 21.18 6.02 0.92
CA PHE A 70 19.95 5.35 1.37
C PHE A 70 19.04 5.08 0.18
N GLY A 71 19.22 3.92 -0.46
CA GLY A 71 18.38 3.50 -1.59
C GLY A 71 19.11 2.95 -2.80
N HIS A 72 20.44 2.81 -2.76
CA HIS A 72 21.22 2.15 -3.84
C HIS A 72 20.99 0.62 -3.93
N GLY A 73 20.00 0.08 -3.23
CA GLY A 73 19.57 -1.31 -3.34
C GLY A 73 18.74 -1.57 -4.60
N ILE A 74 18.04 -2.70 -4.60
CA ILE A 74 17.07 -3.03 -5.66
C ILE A 74 15.84 -2.13 -5.48
N LEU A 75 15.79 -1.03 -6.22
CA LEU A 75 14.59 -0.22 -6.36
C LEU A 75 13.75 -0.75 -7.51
N GLU A 76 12.55 -1.19 -7.19
CA GLU A 76 11.53 -1.57 -8.14
C GLU A 76 10.21 -0.87 -7.83
N VAL A 77 9.46 -0.59 -8.89
CA VAL A 77 8.08 -0.14 -8.80
C VAL A 77 7.26 -1.05 -9.68
N VAL A 78 6.25 -1.71 -9.11
CA VAL A 78 5.37 -2.64 -9.81
C VAL A 78 3.94 -2.16 -9.71
N PHE A 79 3.29 -1.97 -10.87
CA PHE A 79 1.87 -1.67 -10.95
C PHE A 79 1.09 -2.93 -11.35
N ASN A 80 0.07 -3.26 -10.55
CA ASN A 80 -0.89 -4.32 -10.84
C ASN A 80 -1.87 -3.86 -11.92
N LEU A 81 -1.40 -3.83 -13.16
CA LEU A 81 -2.16 -3.48 -14.35
C LEU A 81 -2.42 -4.73 -15.20
N ASP A 82 -3.18 -4.57 -16.27
CA ASP A 82 -3.35 -5.60 -17.31
C ASP A 82 -2.99 -5.00 -18.68
N PRO A 83 -1.77 -5.21 -19.20
CA PRO A 83 -0.67 -6.01 -18.64
C PRO A 83 0.00 -5.36 -17.43
N SER A 84 0.55 -6.16 -16.51
CA SER A 84 1.30 -5.67 -15.35
C SER A 84 2.57 -4.97 -15.82
N ARG A 85 2.97 -3.92 -15.11
CA ARG A 85 4.07 -3.06 -15.53
C ARG A 85 5.03 -2.82 -14.37
N ALA A 86 6.31 -3.08 -14.60
CA ALA A 86 7.37 -2.89 -13.62
C ALA A 86 8.50 -2.04 -14.19
N PHE A 87 9.13 -1.27 -13.31
CA PHE A 87 10.24 -0.40 -13.64
C PHE A 87 11.50 -0.88 -12.95
N ILE A 88 12.59 -0.96 -13.71
CA ILE A 88 13.92 -1.39 -13.25
C ILE A 88 14.89 -0.22 -13.40
N LEU A 89 15.69 0.02 -12.38
CA LEU A 89 16.70 1.06 -12.45
C LEU A 89 17.83 0.70 -13.44
N ASN A 90 18.30 1.64 -14.24
CA ASN A 90 19.35 1.40 -15.22
C ASN A 90 20.74 1.21 -14.58
N THR A 91 21.02 1.88 -13.46
CA THR A 91 22.33 1.92 -12.80
C THR A 91 22.64 0.69 -11.94
N VAL A 92 21.63 -0.13 -11.59
CA VAL A 92 21.87 -1.32 -10.76
C VAL A 92 22.65 -2.42 -11.51
N PRO A 93 23.51 -3.21 -10.83
CA PRO A 93 24.22 -4.32 -11.45
C PRO A 93 23.30 -5.33 -12.12
N PHE A 94 23.80 -6.04 -13.14
CA PHE A 94 23.01 -7.04 -13.88
C PHE A 94 22.41 -8.13 -12.97
N ALA A 95 23.17 -8.60 -11.98
CA ALA A 95 22.68 -9.63 -11.06
C ALA A 95 21.46 -9.14 -10.25
N SER A 96 21.49 -7.87 -9.83
CA SER A 96 20.37 -7.21 -9.17
C SER A 96 19.16 -7.11 -10.09
N LYS A 97 19.35 -6.76 -11.36
CA LYS A 97 18.26 -6.75 -12.37
C LYS A 97 17.63 -8.13 -12.55
N VAL A 98 18.43 -9.21 -12.53
CA VAL A 98 17.92 -10.58 -12.60
C VAL A 98 17.05 -10.90 -11.38
N LEU A 99 17.50 -10.52 -10.18
CA LEU A 99 16.72 -10.71 -8.96
C LEU A 99 15.41 -9.91 -9.00
N THR A 100 15.45 -8.66 -9.46
CA THR A 100 14.25 -7.83 -9.70
C THR A 100 13.27 -8.51 -10.64
N VAL A 101 13.72 -9.02 -11.79
CA VAL A 101 12.83 -9.71 -12.74
C VAL A 101 12.13 -10.89 -12.06
N CYS A 102 12.88 -11.72 -11.31
CA CYS A 102 12.29 -12.84 -10.57
C CYS A 102 11.29 -12.36 -9.50
N HIS A 103 11.65 -11.33 -8.74
CA HIS A 103 10.83 -10.77 -7.67
C HIS A 103 9.51 -10.18 -8.21
N VAL A 104 9.57 -9.41 -9.29
CA VAL A 104 8.40 -8.82 -9.96
C VAL A 104 7.42 -9.90 -10.42
N TYR A 105 7.91 -11.02 -10.94
CA TYR A 105 7.03 -12.14 -11.30
C TYR A 105 6.36 -12.76 -10.07
N GLY A 106 7.03 -12.76 -8.92
CA GLY A 106 6.42 -13.09 -7.63
C GLY A 106 5.28 -12.15 -7.25
N HIS A 107 5.50 -10.83 -7.36
CA HIS A 107 4.44 -9.84 -7.17
C HIS A 107 3.26 -10.05 -8.12
N ASN A 108 3.52 -10.27 -9.41
CA ASN A 108 2.49 -10.48 -10.42
C ASN A 108 1.62 -11.72 -10.08
N HIS A 109 2.26 -12.83 -9.70
CA HIS A 109 1.54 -14.01 -9.24
C HIS A 109 0.72 -13.72 -7.98
N PHE A 110 1.33 -13.08 -6.98
CA PHE A 110 0.67 -12.71 -5.73
C PHE A 110 -0.55 -11.82 -5.98
N PHE A 111 -0.43 -10.76 -6.78
CA PHE A 111 -1.55 -9.87 -7.11
C PHE A 111 -2.69 -10.57 -7.80
N SER A 112 -2.40 -11.57 -8.64
CA SER A 112 -3.41 -12.29 -9.41
C SER A 112 -4.14 -13.38 -8.61
N ASN A 113 -3.51 -13.96 -7.60
CA ASN A 113 -4.01 -15.16 -6.93
C ASN A 113 -4.30 -14.99 -5.44
N ASN A 114 -3.76 -13.96 -4.79
CA ASN A 114 -4.01 -13.70 -3.37
C ASN A 114 -5.46 -13.28 -3.12
N ALA A 115 -6.09 -13.86 -2.08
CA ALA A 115 -7.50 -13.64 -1.76
C ALA A 115 -7.87 -12.16 -1.55
N TYR A 116 -6.97 -11.36 -0.98
CA TYR A 116 -7.18 -9.95 -0.70
C TYR A 116 -6.83 -9.05 -1.90
N PHE A 117 -5.89 -9.46 -2.76
CA PHE A 117 -5.42 -8.64 -3.89
C PHE A 117 -6.10 -8.94 -5.23
N ARG A 118 -6.59 -10.16 -5.46
CA ARG A 118 -7.15 -10.56 -6.77
C ARG A 118 -8.35 -9.72 -7.22
N HIS A 119 -9.02 -9.07 -6.27
CA HIS A 119 -10.18 -8.20 -6.51
C HIS A 119 -9.81 -6.73 -6.77
N THR A 120 -8.51 -6.38 -6.68
CA THR A 120 -8.06 -5.00 -6.91
C THR A 120 -8.19 -4.61 -8.38
N ARG A 121 -8.51 -3.33 -8.61
CA ARG A 121 -8.73 -2.79 -9.96
C ARG A 121 -7.41 -2.68 -10.72
N ARG A 122 -7.37 -3.26 -11.93
CA ARG A 122 -6.20 -3.20 -12.83
C ARG A 122 -6.16 -2.02 -13.81
N ASN A 123 -7.19 -1.18 -13.80
CA ASN A 123 -7.31 -0.01 -14.69
C ASN A 123 -6.93 1.32 -14.01
N MET A 124 -6.17 1.28 -12.91
CA MET A 124 -5.88 2.44 -12.06
C MET A 124 -5.23 3.64 -12.79
N LEU A 125 -4.47 3.40 -13.87
CA LEU A 125 -3.89 4.50 -14.67
C LEU A 125 -4.95 5.38 -15.33
N SER A 126 -6.05 4.79 -15.80
CA SER A 126 -7.15 5.53 -16.41
C SER A 126 -7.85 6.42 -15.38
N SER A 127 -8.11 5.87 -14.19
CA SER A 127 -8.71 6.61 -13.08
C SER A 127 -7.82 7.76 -12.60
N ALA A 128 -6.51 7.53 -12.50
CA ALA A 128 -5.54 8.57 -12.13
C ALA A 128 -5.49 9.70 -13.18
N SER A 129 -5.51 9.35 -14.46
CA SER A 129 -5.51 10.33 -15.55
C SER A 129 -6.78 11.18 -15.56
N ALA A 130 -7.95 10.55 -15.43
CA ALA A 130 -9.22 11.27 -15.32
C ALA A 130 -9.28 12.15 -14.05
N ALA A 131 -8.72 11.69 -12.93
CA ALA A 131 -8.62 12.49 -11.72
C ALA A 131 -7.73 13.72 -11.94
N ARG A 132 -6.56 13.54 -12.56
CA ARG A 132 -5.65 14.64 -12.92
C ARG A 132 -6.36 15.71 -13.75
N GLU A 133 -7.12 15.33 -14.78
CA GLU A 133 -7.89 16.27 -15.59
C GLU A 133 -8.89 17.07 -14.75
N ARG A 134 -9.67 16.40 -13.89
CA ARG A 134 -10.59 17.08 -12.97
C ARG A 134 -9.90 18.04 -12.02
N PHE A 135 -8.77 17.65 -11.43
CA PHE A 135 -8.01 18.52 -10.53
C PHE A 135 -7.47 19.76 -11.26
N LEU A 136 -6.98 19.62 -12.50
CA LEU A 136 -6.56 20.75 -13.32
C LEU A 136 -7.73 21.71 -13.63
N GLU A 137 -8.94 21.19 -13.85
CA GLU A 137 -10.12 22.04 -14.02
C GLU A 137 -10.51 22.75 -12.72
N TYR A 138 -10.44 22.09 -11.58
CA TYR A 138 -10.69 22.70 -10.27
C TYR A 138 -9.67 23.79 -9.95
N GLU A 139 -8.39 23.56 -10.23
CA GLU A 139 -7.34 24.56 -10.07
C GLU A 139 -7.60 25.80 -10.92
N LYS A 140 -8.04 25.63 -12.18
CA LYS A 140 -8.42 26.75 -13.06
C LYS A 140 -9.62 27.53 -12.54
N ARG A 141 -10.62 26.85 -11.98
CA ARG A 141 -11.88 27.47 -11.53
C ARG A 141 -11.78 28.12 -10.15
N PHE A 142 -11.05 27.50 -9.23
CA PHE A 142 -11.05 27.88 -7.81
C PHE A 142 -9.69 28.36 -7.29
N GLY A 143 -8.63 28.20 -8.09
CA GLY A 143 -7.25 28.50 -7.70
C GLY A 143 -6.59 27.35 -6.95
N ILE A 144 -5.27 27.24 -7.11
CA ILE A 144 -4.47 26.13 -6.53
C ILE A 144 -4.61 26.03 -5.00
N ASN A 145 -4.54 27.16 -4.29
CA ASN A 145 -4.55 27.16 -2.81
C ASN A 145 -5.82 26.51 -2.23
N LYS A 146 -6.99 26.80 -2.80
CA LYS A 146 -8.26 26.23 -2.32
C LYS A 146 -8.35 24.73 -2.59
N VAL A 147 -7.85 24.29 -3.74
CA VAL A 147 -7.81 22.86 -4.10
C VAL A 147 -6.84 22.12 -3.18
N GLU A 148 -5.66 22.69 -2.92
CA GLU A 148 -4.66 22.09 -2.04
C GLU A 148 -5.12 22.02 -0.58
N GLU A 149 -5.89 23.00 -0.08
CA GLU A 149 -6.48 22.96 1.26
C GLU A 149 -7.39 21.74 1.44
N ILE A 150 -8.30 21.52 0.48
CA ILE A 150 -9.19 20.35 0.47
C ILE A 150 -8.38 19.06 0.32
N LEU A 151 -7.40 19.03 -0.58
CA LEU A 151 -6.53 17.86 -0.77
C LEU A 151 -5.76 17.52 0.51
N ASN A 152 -5.27 18.51 1.25
CA ASN A 152 -4.60 18.29 2.53
C ASN A 152 -5.53 17.63 3.55
N ALA A 153 -6.76 18.14 3.68
CA ALA A 153 -7.77 17.55 4.55
C ALA A 153 -8.10 16.12 4.13
N ALA A 154 -8.38 15.87 2.85
CA ALA A 154 -8.66 14.53 2.33
C ALA A 154 -7.49 13.56 2.55
N LYS A 155 -6.25 14.02 2.35
CA LYS A 155 -5.05 13.19 2.51
C LYS A 155 -4.80 12.79 3.97
N ALA A 156 -5.24 13.59 4.94
CA ALA A 156 -5.19 13.22 6.36
C ALA A 156 -6.01 11.97 6.67
N PHE A 157 -7.07 11.70 5.89
CA PHE A 157 -7.94 10.55 6.08
C PHE A 157 -7.60 9.34 5.19
N GLU A 158 -6.66 9.46 4.24
CA GLU A 158 -6.36 8.40 3.26
C GLU A 158 -6.04 7.04 3.90
N VAL A 159 -5.38 7.04 5.06
CA VAL A 159 -4.97 5.82 5.77
C VAL A 159 -6.07 5.23 6.67
N ASN A 160 -7.20 5.94 6.83
CA ASN A 160 -8.32 5.54 7.69
C ASN A 160 -9.41 4.84 6.86
N VAL A 161 -8.98 3.86 6.06
CA VAL A 161 -9.84 2.98 5.27
C VAL A 161 -9.71 1.59 5.88
N ASP A 162 -10.81 0.84 6.01
CA ASP A 162 -10.76 -0.50 6.58
C ASP A 162 -9.95 -1.43 5.65
N PRO A 163 -8.82 -2.01 6.11
CA PRO A 163 -8.04 -2.94 5.29
C PRO A 163 -8.77 -4.27 5.05
N ASP A 164 -9.76 -4.62 5.87
CA ASP A 164 -10.54 -5.86 5.81
C ASP A 164 -11.77 -5.72 4.89
N LEU A 165 -11.57 -5.27 3.64
CA LEU A 165 -12.62 -5.06 2.61
C LEU A 165 -13.56 -6.26 2.34
N GLY A 166 -13.27 -7.45 2.87
CA GLY A 166 -14.09 -8.67 2.74
C GLY A 166 -14.67 -9.20 4.05
N ARG A 167 -14.42 -8.55 5.19
CA ARG A 167 -15.04 -8.89 6.46
C ARG A 167 -16.41 -8.23 6.48
N LEU A 168 -17.46 -9.01 6.74
CA LEU A 168 -18.78 -8.42 6.99
C LEU A 168 -18.63 -7.35 8.08
N PRO A 169 -19.22 -6.15 7.92
CA PRO A 169 -19.15 -5.11 8.94
C PRO A 169 -19.58 -5.73 10.26
N GLU A 170 -18.67 -5.70 11.22
CA GLU A 170 -18.91 -6.33 12.50
C GLU A 170 -19.86 -5.45 13.29
N THR A 171 -20.98 -6.02 13.72
CA THR A 171 -21.91 -5.27 14.57
C THR A 171 -21.21 -4.88 15.87
N GLN A 172 -21.61 -3.74 16.45
CA GLN A 172 -21.11 -3.28 17.75
C GLN A 172 -21.19 -4.39 18.81
N GLU A 173 -22.24 -5.20 18.79
CA GLU A 173 -22.40 -6.34 19.71
C GLU A 173 -21.36 -7.44 19.49
N HIS A 174 -21.06 -7.80 18.24
CA HIS A 174 -20.01 -8.77 17.94
C HIS A 174 -18.62 -8.26 18.32
N MET A 175 -18.33 -6.97 18.08
CA MET A 175 -17.09 -6.32 18.52
C MET A 175 -16.94 -6.41 20.06
N ARG A 176 -18.01 -6.10 20.81
CA ARG A 176 -18.01 -6.20 22.28
C ARG A 176 -17.74 -7.62 22.75
N LYS A 177 -18.47 -8.61 22.20
CA LYS A 177 -18.28 -10.03 22.55
C LYS A 177 -16.86 -10.51 22.30
N ARG A 178 -16.26 -10.18 21.16
CA ARG A 178 -14.88 -10.55 20.85
C ARG A 178 -13.88 -9.93 21.83
N LEU A 179 -14.02 -8.65 22.15
CA LEU A 179 -13.13 -7.98 23.08
C LEU A 179 -13.28 -8.52 24.51
N LEU A 180 -14.50 -8.87 24.93
CA LEU A 180 -14.74 -9.54 26.19
C LEU A 180 -14.02 -10.89 26.27
N VAL A 181 -14.08 -11.71 25.20
CA VAL A 181 -13.33 -12.98 25.12
C VAL A 181 -11.83 -12.72 25.19
N ALA A 182 -11.31 -11.75 24.43
CA ALA A 182 -9.90 -11.43 24.41
C ALA A 182 -9.36 -10.94 25.78
N ILE A 183 -10.17 -10.25 26.59
CA ILE A 183 -9.82 -9.86 27.96
C ILE A 183 -9.73 -11.08 28.87
N VAL A 184 -10.60 -12.08 28.68
CA VAL A 184 -10.64 -13.30 29.50
C VAL A 184 -9.48 -14.26 29.18
N GLU A 185 -9.00 -14.28 27.93
CA GLU A 185 -7.94 -15.20 27.48
C GLU A 185 -6.50 -14.77 27.83
N ILE A 186 -6.29 -13.59 28.45
CA ILE A 186 -4.95 -13.14 28.84
C ILE A 186 -4.44 -14.03 29.99
N PRO A 187 -3.38 -14.85 29.79
CA PRO A 187 -2.94 -15.78 30.83
C PRO A 187 -2.44 -15.02 32.05
N GLU A 188 -3.00 -15.32 33.23
CA GLU A 188 -2.60 -14.70 34.50
C GLU A 188 -1.12 -14.92 34.89
N ASN A 189 -0.40 -15.79 34.17
CA ASN A 189 0.86 -16.40 34.62
C ASN A 189 2.10 -16.03 33.79
N ASP A 190 2.08 -14.97 32.97
CA ASP A 190 3.31 -14.50 32.32
C ASP A 190 4.21 -13.79 33.34
N GLN A 191 5.29 -14.49 33.74
CA GLN A 191 6.21 -14.05 34.79
C GLN A 191 7.03 -12.80 34.40
N THR A 192 7.04 -12.41 33.11
CA THR A 192 7.78 -11.24 32.61
C THR A 192 7.06 -9.90 32.84
N LEU A 193 5.76 -9.89 33.17
CA LEU A 193 4.93 -8.69 33.28
C LEU A 193 4.62 -8.24 34.73
N LYS A 194 5.24 -8.88 35.74
CA LYS A 194 4.95 -8.67 37.18
C LYS A 194 4.92 -7.21 37.67
N PRO A 195 5.80 -6.27 37.22
CA PRO A 195 5.79 -4.89 37.70
C PRO A 195 4.62 -4.03 37.20
N LEU A 196 3.96 -4.42 36.10
CA LEU A 196 2.86 -3.68 35.49
C LEU A 196 1.46 -4.15 35.98
N SER A 197 1.43 -5.14 36.88
CA SER A 197 0.24 -5.97 37.13
C SER A 197 -0.96 -5.29 37.79
N LYS A 198 -0.79 -4.37 38.75
CA LYS A 198 -1.95 -3.76 39.46
C LYS A 198 -2.71 -2.75 38.60
N LYS A 199 -1.98 -1.91 37.86
CA LYS A 199 -2.57 -0.88 37.00
C LYS A 199 -3.27 -1.53 35.80
N MET A 200 -2.62 -2.50 35.16
CA MET A 200 -3.20 -3.25 34.04
C MET A 200 -4.44 -4.04 34.45
N LYS A 201 -4.46 -4.66 35.64
CA LYS A 201 -5.65 -5.39 36.15
C LYS A 201 -6.83 -4.46 36.39
N LYS A 202 -6.58 -3.25 36.91
CA LYS A 202 -7.63 -2.24 37.08
C LYS A 202 -8.16 -1.78 35.72
N GLU A 203 -7.28 -1.43 34.80
CA GLU A 203 -7.65 -1.02 33.44
C GLU A 203 -8.46 -2.11 32.71
N GLN A 204 -8.09 -3.38 32.86
CA GLN A 204 -8.85 -4.52 32.31
C GLN A 204 -10.24 -4.68 32.93
N ALA A 205 -10.37 -4.48 34.24
CA ALA A 205 -11.67 -4.54 34.93
C ALA A 205 -12.58 -3.38 34.51
N ASP A 206 -12.03 -2.16 34.46
CA ASP A 206 -12.74 -0.96 34.02
C ASP A 206 -13.20 -1.12 32.56
N LEU A 207 -12.33 -1.60 31.66
CA LEU A 207 -12.67 -1.92 30.26
C LEU A 207 -13.76 -2.99 30.13
N LYS A 208 -13.70 -4.05 30.96
CA LYS A 208 -14.71 -5.11 30.97
C LYS A 208 -16.08 -4.56 31.39
N GLU A 209 -16.13 -3.75 32.44
CA GLU A 209 -17.35 -3.09 32.90
C GLU A 209 -17.93 -2.16 31.81
N GLU A 210 -17.10 -1.37 31.14
CA GLU A 210 -17.54 -0.49 30.05
C GLU A 210 -18.10 -1.28 28.85
N LEU A 211 -17.47 -2.39 28.49
CA LEU A 211 -17.93 -3.30 27.43
C LEU A 211 -19.26 -3.98 27.77
N GLU A 212 -19.41 -4.46 29.01
CA GLU A 212 -20.64 -5.09 29.51
C GLU A 212 -21.79 -4.09 29.65
N SER A 213 -21.49 -2.85 30.06
CA SER A 213 -22.48 -1.78 30.19
C SER A 213 -23.05 -1.29 28.85
N GLY A 214 -22.39 -1.63 27.73
CA GLY A 214 -22.77 -1.16 26.40
C GLY A 214 -22.55 0.34 26.15
N LYS A 215 -21.97 1.08 27.11
CA LYS A 215 -21.64 2.50 26.98
C LYS A 215 -20.53 2.74 25.94
N LEU A 216 -19.63 1.77 25.79
CA LEU A 216 -18.56 1.86 24.81
C LEU A 216 -19.11 1.66 23.39
N VAL A 217 -19.05 2.72 22.58
CA VAL A 217 -19.37 2.69 21.15
C VAL A 217 -18.05 2.67 20.37
N PHE A 218 -17.87 1.67 19.52
CA PHE A 218 -16.71 1.62 18.65
C PHE A 218 -16.89 2.59 17.49
N ALA A 219 -15.87 3.39 17.22
CA ALA A 219 -15.84 4.24 16.05
C ALA A 219 -15.86 3.39 14.77
N GLU A 220 -16.46 3.94 13.71
CA GLU A 220 -16.37 3.34 12.38
C GLU A 220 -14.90 3.24 11.98
N ARG A 221 -14.50 2.07 11.45
CA ARG A 221 -13.09 1.82 11.09
C ARG A 221 -12.73 2.58 9.83
N ASP A 222 -13.66 2.63 8.89
CA ASP A 222 -13.53 3.40 7.66
C ASP A 222 -14.11 4.80 7.88
N ILE A 223 -13.26 5.71 8.35
CA ILE A 223 -13.63 7.10 8.59
C ILE A 223 -14.02 7.78 7.28
N LEU A 224 -13.39 7.40 6.16
CA LEU A 224 -13.71 7.97 4.86
C LEU A 224 -15.12 7.58 4.42
N LEU A 225 -15.49 6.30 4.57
CA LEU A 225 -16.84 5.82 4.29
C LEU A 225 -17.87 6.52 5.17
N PHE A 226 -17.59 6.64 6.48
CA PHE A 226 -18.48 7.34 7.42
C PHE A 226 -18.79 8.78 6.98
N ILE A 227 -17.77 9.54 6.54
CA ILE A 227 -17.93 10.92 6.06
C ILE A 227 -18.68 10.98 4.71
N LEU A 228 -18.60 9.94 3.87
CA LEU A 228 -19.31 9.92 2.59
C LEU A 228 -20.80 9.60 2.76
N GLU A 229 -21.17 8.89 3.82
CA GLU A 229 -22.54 8.43 4.09
C GLU A 229 -23.35 9.36 5.01
N ASN A 230 -22.71 10.31 5.70
CA ASN A 230 -23.34 11.25 6.64
C ASN A 230 -23.03 12.71 6.28
#